data_AF-A0AAX6EYY6-F1
#
_entry.id   AF-A0AAX6EYY6-F1
#
_cell.length_a   1.000
_cell.length_b   1.000
_cell.length_c   1.000
_cell.angle_alpha   90.00
_cell.angle_beta   90.00
_cell.angle_gamma   90.00
#
_symmetry.space_group_name_H-M   'P 1'
#
loop_
_entity.id
_entity.type
_entity.pdbx_description
1 polymer ?
#
loop_
_entity_poly.entity_id
_entity_poly.type
_entity_poly.pdbx_seq_one_letter_code
_entity_poly.pdbx_strand_id
1 'polypeptide(L)'
;METKLRAACNVPDAKLDDVIQVLDSLLSDYETSSYGPAKWKKLAAFLQQCMEGPILDLFKRKLQKVESERNAFKLKFSSGEDKLALMKKQLEANEKHRTEYLKRYEEAVSDKQKISEDYSKRISNLQGKCSTLEERCLSLSNAMDLARRESSEWKNKYEQSYSEQKSGEDKFNAQVAAMKSRITASEGRLAAAREQANSAQEEALEWRRKYDFALDEAKTTRERASLMLEHANKKAQEREDTIRTELSEKLAEKEEEIKDLISKIEHVENSGSSLISKLEAAESKLKTHDLETLTLKNEIKNLSEKLDYANSKAQSHEREAKMLEQEIKHIQEKYLSDCKKFDEADKRCKEAERDAKRAVELADTARAEAAAAQKEKSEAQRLAMERMARIERAERQVESLERERAKLIEEGESLRQSEMDAVSKVSELEARVDEREREIEELLSQNNEQRSSTVQVLESLLATERAALAEANSRAEALSLQLQVTQGKLDALHQELTSVRLNETALDSKLKTARGKRRRVDDFLGTESVHDMDCDEAVPRGKRGSKSTTSPLKYNHTEDGGSVYRGEEDINLSRGNQENLSEDYTKLTVIQLKQELTKHGYGGELLQLRNPLKKEILALYEKHVVGK
;
A
#
# COMPACT_ATOMS: atom_id res chain seq x y z
N MET A 1 18.97 -103.90 54.83
CA MET A 1 17.62 -103.42 54.42
C MET A 1 17.56 -101.90 54.45
N GLU A 2 17.68 -101.27 55.62
CA GLU A 2 17.51 -99.82 55.82
C GLU A 2 18.22 -98.91 54.79
N THR A 3 19.48 -99.18 54.47
CA THR A 3 20.25 -98.40 53.48
C THR A 3 19.63 -98.40 52.09
N LYS A 4 19.08 -99.54 51.64
CA LYS A 4 18.35 -99.65 50.35
C LYS A 4 17.04 -98.85 50.37
N LEU A 5 16.27 -98.94 51.46
CA LEU A 5 15.02 -98.17 51.61
C LEU A 5 15.29 -96.66 51.69
N ARG A 6 16.29 -96.24 52.48
CA ARG A 6 16.70 -94.84 52.63
C ARG A 6 17.19 -94.25 51.30
N ALA A 7 17.82 -95.05 50.44
CA ALA A 7 18.16 -94.65 49.08
C ALA A 7 16.90 -94.42 48.22
N ALA A 8 15.94 -95.35 48.23
CA ALA A 8 14.67 -95.20 47.52
C ALA A 8 13.88 -93.96 47.97
N CYS A 9 13.79 -93.71 49.29
CA CYS A 9 13.18 -92.49 49.85
C CYS A 9 13.92 -91.19 49.50
N ASN A 10 15.14 -91.25 48.95
CA ASN A 10 15.96 -90.08 48.60
C ASN A 10 16.08 -89.86 47.09
N VAL A 11 15.47 -90.69 46.25
CA VAL A 11 15.35 -90.43 44.80
C VAL A 11 14.54 -89.13 44.60
N PRO A 12 14.98 -88.20 43.73
CA PRO A 12 14.20 -87.00 43.44
C PRO A 12 12.80 -87.35 42.93
N ASP A 13 11.80 -86.72 43.53
CA ASP A 13 10.37 -86.97 43.32
C ASP A 13 9.83 -88.39 43.55
N ALA A 14 10.57 -89.28 44.22
CA ALA A 14 10.14 -90.62 44.67
C ALA A 14 8.66 -90.68 45.09
N LYS A 15 7.90 -91.67 44.57
CA LYS A 15 6.52 -91.91 44.98
C LYS A 15 6.50 -92.79 46.23
N LEU A 16 5.39 -92.72 46.96
CA LEU A 16 5.14 -93.60 48.09
C LEU A 16 5.03 -95.06 47.64
N ASP A 17 4.37 -95.31 46.50
CA ASP A 17 4.13 -96.66 45.96
C ASP A 17 5.45 -97.37 45.61
N ASP A 18 6.34 -96.67 44.90
CA ASP A 18 7.69 -97.17 44.55
C ASP A 18 8.49 -97.55 45.82
N VAL A 19 8.39 -96.73 46.87
CA VAL A 19 9.06 -96.95 48.17
C VAL A 19 8.44 -98.09 48.97
N ILE A 20 7.11 -98.26 48.92
CA ILE A 20 6.41 -99.40 49.53
C ILE A 20 6.80 -100.69 48.82
N GLN A 21 6.93 -100.70 47.49
CA GLN A 21 7.39 -101.87 46.73
C GLN A 21 8.85 -102.25 47.05
N VAL A 22 9.71 -101.26 47.29
CA VAL A 22 11.08 -101.49 47.81
C VAL A 22 11.05 -102.03 49.26
N LEU A 23 10.11 -101.58 50.11
CA LEU A 23 9.95 -102.15 51.45
C LEU A 23 9.47 -103.61 51.39
N ASP A 24 8.43 -103.90 50.61
CA ASP A 24 7.79 -105.22 50.48
C ASP A 24 8.77 -106.29 49.97
N SER A 25 9.58 -105.96 48.96
CA SER A 25 10.66 -106.82 48.49
C SER A 25 11.76 -107.05 49.55
N LEU A 26 12.14 -106.02 50.32
CA LEU A 26 13.09 -106.17 51.43
C LEU A 26 12.55 -107.02 52.59
N LEU A 27 11.23 -106.98 52.84
CA LEU A 27 10.57 -107.83 53.83
C LEU A 27 10.54 -109.29 53.35
N SER A 28 10.23 -109.52 52.08
CA SER A 28 10.25 -110.85 51.43
C SER A 28 11.65 -111.48 51.42
N ASP A 29 12.68 -110.70 51.08
CA ASP A 29 14.10 -111.09 51.19
C ASP A 29 14.45 -111.50 52.63
N TYR A 30 13.99 -110.76 53.64
CA TYR A 30 14.28 -111.04 55.04
C TYR A 30 13.50 -112.24 55.60
N GLU A 31 12.25 -112.43 55.16
CA GLU A 31 11.44 -113.57 55.57
C GLU A 31 12.02 -114.89 55.05
N THR A 32 12.54 -114.92 53.83
CA THR A 32 13.17 -116.10 53.24
C THR A 32 14.58 -116.37 53.77
N SER A 33 15.37 -115.33 54.09
CA SER A 33 16.80 -115.47 54.47
C SER A 33 17.09 -115.59 55.96
N SER A 34 16.12 -115.37 56.87
CA SER A 34 16.37 -115.33 58.32
C SER A 34 15.57 -116.35 59.14
N TYR A 35 16.21 -116.92 60.16
CA TYR A 35 15.65 -117.95 61.04
C TYR A 35 16.04 -117.73 62.52
N GLY A 36 15.27 -118.32 63.44
CA GLY A 36 15.53 -118.29 64.88
C GLY A 36 14.61 -117.36 65.69
N PRO A 37 14.55 -117.54 67.03
CA PRO A 37 13.50 -116.96 67.89
C PRO A 37 13.51 -115.42 67.97
N ALA A 38 14.60 -114.75 67.60
CA ALA A 38 14.71 -113.29 67.58
C ALA A 38 14.24 -112.63 66.27
N LYS A 39 13.89 -113.41 65.22
CA LYS A 39 13.54 -112.93 63.86
C LYS A 39 12.51 -111.80 63.89
N TRP A 40 11.37 -112.04 64.52
CA TRP A 40 10.22 -111.13 64.55
C TRP A 40 10.49 -109.85 65.35
N LYS A 41 11.25 -109.94 66.45
CA LYS A 41 11.62 -108.76 67.25
C LYS A 41 12.54 -107.81 66.48
N LYS A 42 13.46 -108.35 65.66
CA LYS A 42 14.29 -107.55 64.75
C LYS A 42 13.46 -106.95 63.60
N LEU A 43 12.51 -107.70 63.05
CA LEU A 43 11.63 -107.23 61.97
C LEU A 43 10.73 -106.07 62.43
N ALA A 44 10.11 -106.19 63.61
CA ALA A 44 9.27 -105.13 64.17
C ALA A 44 10.07 -103.84 64.44
N ALA A 45 11.28 -103.95 65.01
CA ALA A 45 12.16 -102.80 65.22
C ALA A 45 12.60 -102.14 63.89
N PHE A 46 12.91 -102.95 62.87
CA PHE A 46 13.22 -102.44 61.54
C PHE A 46 12.03 -101.71 60.89
N LEU A 47 10.83 -102.29 60.94
CA LEU A 47 9.60 -101.67 60.44
C LEU A 47 9.32 -100.34 61.14
N GLN A 48 9.43 -100.30 62.47
CA GLN A 48 9.27 -99.07 63.25
C GLN A 48 10.28 -97.99 62.81
N GLN A 49 11.56 -98.33 62.72
CA GLN A 49 12.61 -97.40 62.25
C GLN A 49 12.38 -96.91 60.81
N CYS A 50 11.82 -97.74 59.93
CA CYS A 50 11.46 -97.33 58.57
C CYS A 50 10.33 -96.30 58.54
N MET A 51 9.29 -96.54 59.35
CA MET A 51 8.12 -95.67 59.45
C MET A 51 8.45 -94.34 60.15
N GLU A 52 9.24 -94.37 61.23
CA GLU A 52 9.63 -93.18 62.00
C GLU A 52 10.74 -92.35 61.33
N GLY A 53 11.54 -92.96 60.45
CA GLY A 53 12.65 -92.32 59.74
C GLY A 53 12.39 -92.06 58.26
N PRO A 54 12.96 -92.85 57.34
CA PRO A 54 13.04 -92.52 55.91
C PRO A 54 11.69 -92.37 55.21
N ILE A 55 10.64 -93.08 55.66
CA ILE A 55 9.28 -92.92 55.10
C ILE A 55 8.65 -91.62 55.60
N LEU A 56 8.73 -91.32 56.91
CA LEU A 56 8.25 -90.06 57.47
C LEU A 56 8.96 -88.84 56.86
N ASP A 57 10.26 -88.92 56.61
CA ASP A 57 11.03 -87.82 56.01
C ASP A 57 10.75 -87.64 54.50
N LEU A 58 10.28 -88.68 53.80
CA LEU A 58 9.69 -88.53 52.46
C LEU A 58 8.33 -87.79 52.54
N PHE A 59 7.45 -88.18 53.46
CA PHE A 59 6.17 -87.50 53.69
C PHE A 59 6.36 -86.02 54.06
N LYS A 60 7.27 -85.69 55.00
CA LYS A 60 7.59 -84.29 55.37
C LYS A 60 8.01 -83.46 54.15
N ARG A 61 8.93 -83.97 53.31
CA ARG A 61 9.39 -83.26 52.11
C ARG A 61 8.28 -83.09 51.06
N LYS A 62 7.45 -84.11 50.82
CA LYS A 62 6.30 -83.99 49.91
C LYS A 62 5.25 -83.00 50.44
N LEU A 63 5.00 -82.97 51.76
CA LEU A 63 4.12 -81.98 52.40
C LEU A 63 4.69 -80.56 52.25
N GLN A 64 5.97 -80.35 52.57
CA GLN A 64 6.65 -79.05 52.39
C GLN A 64 6.62 -78.57 50.93
N LYS A 65 6.80 -79.47 49.96
CA LYS A 65 6.66 -79.17 48.52
C LYS A 65 5.24 -78.65 48.23
N VAL A 66 4.20 -79.39 48.63
CA VAL A 66 2.79 -78.99 48.47
C VAL A 66 2.46 -77.67 49.18
N GLU A 67 2.99 -77.41 50.38
CA GLU A 67 2.80 -76.14 51.07
C GLU A 67 3.49 -74.97 50.36
N SER A 68 4.71 -75.18 49.83
CA SER A 68 5.42 -74.18 49.04
C SER A 68 4.67 -73.85 47.74
N GLU A 69 4.14 -74.87 47.06
CA GLU A 69 3.31 -74.72 45.86
C GLU A 69 2.01 -73.98 46.18
N ARG A 70 1.29 -74.38 47.25
CA ARG A 70 0.08 -73.68 47.74
C ARG A 70 0.35 -72.21 48.04
N ASN A 71 1.45 -71.90 48.72
CA ASN A 71 1.83 -70.54 49.07
C ASN A 71 2.21 -69.72 47.82
N ALA A 72 2.90 -70.33 46.85
CA ALA A 72 3.19 -69.71 45.56
C ALA A 72 1.93 -69.48 44.70
N PHE A 73 0.97 -70.39 44.71
CA PHE A 73 -0.34 -70.19 44.07
C PHE A 73 -1.13 -69.06 44.75
N LYS A 74 -1.11 -68.96 46.09
CA LYS A 74 -1.74 -67.85 46.82
C LYS A 74 -1.13 -66.49 46.44
N LEU A 75 0.20 -66.41 46.38
CA LEU A 75 0.93 -65.21 45.92
C LEU A 75 0.59 -64.84 44.46
N LYS A 76 0.50 -65.83 43.56
CA LYS A 76 0.05 -65.63 42.17
C LYS A 76 -1.40 -65.13 42.10
N PHE A 77 -2.29 -65.66 42.94
CA PHE A 77 -3.70 -65.25 43.00
C PHE A 77 -3.82 -63.79 43.43
N SER A 78 -3.24 -63.41 44.58
CA SER A 78 -3.26 -62.02 45.05
C SER A 78 -2.61 -61.06 44.06
N SER A 79 -1.46 -61.42 43.45
CA SER A 79 -0.85 -60.60 42.39
C SER A 79 -1.73 -60.47 41.14
N GLY A 80 -2.56 -61.47 40.83
CA GLY A 80 -3.56 -61.39 39.76
C GLY A 80 -4.73 -60.48 40.13
N GLU A 81 -5.19 -60.53 41.38
CA GLU A 81 -6.25 -59.69 41.94
C GLU A 81 -5.84 -58.20 42.01
N ASP A 82 -4.61 -57.91 42.46
CA ASP A 82 -4.01 -56.57 42.43
C ASP A 82 -3.92 -56.01 41.00
N LYS A 83 -3.49 -56.84 40.04
CA LYS A 83 -3.44 -56.46 38.61
C LYS A 83 -4.83 -56.18 38.05
N LEU A 84 -5.83 -57.00 38.39
CA LEU A 84 -7.21 -56.80 37.97
C LEU A 84 -7.77 -55.49 38.54
N ALA A 85 -7.51 -55.19 39.81
CA ALA A 85 -7.91 -53.95 40.46
C ALA A 85 -7.24 -52.71 39.84
N LEU A 86 -5.96 -52.81 39.46
CA LEU A 86 -5.24 -51.73 38.77
C LEU A 86 -5.79 -51.50 37.35
N MET A 87 -5.99 -52.57 36.57
CA MET A 87 -6.58 -52.48 35.22
C MET A 87 -8.00 -51.91 35.27
N LYS A 88 -8.80 -52.26 36.28
CA LYS A 88 -10.14 -51.67 36.49
C LYS A 88 -10.07 -50.16 36.77
N LYS A 89 -9.18 -49.72 37.68
CA LYS A 89 -8.96 -48.28 37.95
C LYS A 89 -8.51 -47.52 36.70
N GLN A 90 -7.66 -48.14 35.87
CA GLN A 90 -7.19 -47.55 34.61
C GLN A 90 -8.31 -47.44 33.57
N LEU A 91 -9.22 -48.43 33.50
CA LEU A 91 -10.44 -48.36 32.68
C LEU A 91 -11.37 -47.23 33.15
N GLU A 92 -11.69 -47.18 34.45
CA GLU A 92 -12.55 -46.13 35.03
C GLU A 92 -11.97 -44.71 34.83
N ALA A 93 -10.64 -44.55 34.85
CA ALA A 93 -9.97 -43.29 34.53
C ALA A 93 -10.09 -42.94 33.04
N ASN A 94 -9.89 -43.91 32.15
CA ASN A 94 -10.05 -43.72 30.70
C ASN A 94 -11.50 -43.33 30.33
N GLU A 95 -12.50 -43.99 30.91
CA GLU A 95 -13.91 -43.64 30.70
C GLU A 95 -14.27 -42.23 31.17
N LYS A 96 -13.68 -41.77 32.30
CA LYS A 96 -13.80 -40.39 32.77
C LYS A 96 -13.16 -39.40 31.80
N HIS A 97 -11.93 -39.66 31.33
CA HIS A 97 -11.29 -38.81 30.32
C HIS A 97 -12.06 -38.79 29.00
N ARG A 98 -12.64 -39.92 28.56
CA ARG A 98 -13.46 -40.01 27.35
C ARG A 98 -14.75 -39.21 27.45
N THR A 99 -15.45 -39.28 28.59
CA THR A 99 -16.70 -38.54 28.82
C THR A 99 -16.43 -37.04 29.02
N GLU A 100 -15.34 -36.66 29.68
CA GLU A 100 -14.95 -35.25 29.80
C GLU A 100 -14.48 -34.65 28.45
N TYR A 101 -13.77 -35.42 27.62
CA TYR A 101 -13.42 -35.00 26.25
C TYR A 101 -14.66 -34.77 25.39
N LEU A 102 -15.65 -35.68 25.43
CA LEU A 102 -16.92 -35.51 24.73
C LEU A 102 -17.66 -34.26 25.19
N LYS A 103 -17.76 -34.03 26.52
CA LYS A 103 -18.38 -32.83 27.08
C LYS A 103 -17.72 -31.53 26.60
N ARG A 104 -16.38 -31.47 26.62
CA ARG A 104 -15.61 -30.31 26.11
C ARG A 104 -15.83 -30.09 24.60
N TYR A 105 -16.01 -31.16 23.83
CA TYR A 105 -16.31 -31.08 22.39
C TYR A 105 -17.74 -30.56 22.15
N GLU A 106 -18.74 -31.05 22.90
CA GLU A 106 -20.12 -30.57 22.85
C GLU A 106 -20.24 -29.09 23.26
N GLU A 107 -19.50 -28.67 24.30
CA GLU A 107 -19.39 -27.27 24.72
C GLU A 107 -18.80 -26.38 23.62
N ALA A 108 -17.70 -26.80 22.99
CA ALA A 108 -17.08 -26.08 21.88
C ALA A 108 -17.98 -25.99 20.63
N VAL A 109 -18.77 -27.03 20.34
CA VAL A 109 -19.79 -27.01 19.27
C VAL A 109 -20.93 -26.04 19.63
N SER A 110 -21.40 -26.05 20.87
CA SER A 110 -22.44 -25.13 21.37
C SER A 110 -22.00 -23.68 21.25
N ASP A 111 -20.79 -23.34 21.68
CA ASP A 111 -20.26 -21.97 21.60
C ASP A 111 -20.01 -21.53 20.15
N LYS A 112 -19.49 -22.40 19.29
CA LYS A 112 -19.40 -22.14 17.85
C LYS A 112 -20.78 -21.82 17.25
N GLN A 113 -21.83 -22.52 17.67
CA GLN A 113 -23.19 -22.30 17.17
C GLN A 113 -23.79 -20.96 17.66
N LYS A 114 -23.63 -20.62 18.95
CA LYS A 114 -24.00 -19.30 19.50
C LYS A 114 -23.34 -18.16 18.72
N ILE A 115 -22.02 -18.28 18.50
CA ILE A 115 -21.23 -17.30 17.72
C ILE A 115 -21.77 -17.19 16.29
N SER A 116 -22.11 -18.31 15.64
CA SER A 116 -22.69 -18.32 14.29
C SER A 116 -24.07 -17.63 14.23
N GLU A 117 -24.91 -17.85 15.24
CA GLU A 117 -26.21 -17.17 15.35
C GLU A 117 -26.06 -15.67 15.56
N ASP A 118 -25.12 -15.23 16.40
CA ASP A 118 -24.89 -13.80 16.66
C ASP A 118 -24.26 -13.08 15.47
N TYR A 119 -23.39 -13.75 14.70
CA TYR A 119 -22.97 -13.24 13.39
C TYR A 119 -24.15 -13.14 12.42
N SER A 120 -25.05 -14.13 12.37
CA SER A 120 -26.25 -14.10 11.52
C SER A 120 -27.17 -12.91 11.88
N LYS A 121 -27.52 -12.75 13.17
CA LYS A 121 -28.29 -11.61 13.70
C LYS A 121 -27.64 -10.27 13.32
N ARG A 122 -26.31 -10.17 13.42
CA ARG A 122 -25.55 -8.96 13.06
C ARG A 122 -25.55 -8.69 11.56
N ILE A 123 -25.47 -9.72 10.72
CA ILE A 123 -25.55 -9.60 9.25
C ILE A 123 -26.94 -9.10 8.85
N SER A 124 -28.03 -9.69 9.36
CA SER A 124 -29.39 -9.21 9.05
C SER A 124 -29.65 -7.78 9.55
N ASN A 125 -29.09 -7.41 10.71
CA ASN A 125 -29.16 -6.03 11.22
C ASN A 125 -28.41 -5.03 10.33
N LEU A 126 -27.27 -5.42 9.77
CA LEU A 126 -26.51 -4.62 8.81
C LEU A 126 -27.21 -4.52 7.46
N GLN A 127 -27.77 -5.62 6.94
CA GLN A 127 -28.56 -5.63 5.70
C GLN A 127 -29.75 -4.67 5.77
N GLY A 128 -30.56 -4.73 6.84
CA GLY A 128 -31.67 -3.78 7.04
C GLY A 128 -31.20 -2.32 7.16
N LYS A 129 -30.03 -2.07 7.74
CA LYS A 129 -29.40 -0.73 7.77
C LYS A 129 -28.96 -0.27 6.38
N CYS A 130 -28.42 -1.17 5.54
CA CYS A 130 -28.09 -0.84 4.15
C CYS A 130 -29.35 -0.47 3.35
N SER A 131 -30.42 -1.26 3.42
CA SER A 131 -31.67 -0.95 2.70
C SER A 131 -32.28 0.37 3.15
N THR A 132 -32.34 0.66 4.46
CA THR A 132 -32.82 1.97 4.95
C THR A 132 -31.88 3.14 4.62
N LEU A 133 -30.62 2.89 4.29
CA LEU A 133 -29.69 3.90 3.77
C LEU A 133 -29.88 4.11 2.27
N GLU A 134 -30.06 3.03 1.50
CA GLU A 134 -30.37 3.05 0.06
C GLU A 134 -31.68 3.81 -0.22
N GLU A 135 -32.74 3.52 0.53
CA GLU A 135 -34.02 4.26 0.51
C GLU A 135 -33.83 5.77 0.75
N ARG A 136 -32.98 6.14 1.73
CA ARG A 136 -32.65 7.55 2.02
C ARG A 136 -31.84 8.19 0.91
N CYS A 137 -30.88 7.49 0.31
CA CYS A 137 -30.10 7.98 -0.82
C CYS A 137 -30.99 8.22 -2.05
N LEU A 138 -31.91 7.30 -2.35
CA LEU A 138 -32.91 7.47 -3.42
C LEU A 138 -33.86 8.65 -3.13
N SER A 139 -34.34 8.78 -1.90
CA SER A 139 -35.19 9.90 -1.46
C SER A 139 -34.47 11.25 -1.62
N LEU A 140 -33.20 11.34 -1.18
CA LEU A 140 -32.37 12.55 -1.31
C LEU A 140 -32.03 12.88 -2.77
N SER A 141 -31.79 11.88 -3.63
CA SER A 141 -31.57 12.10 -5.07
C SER A 141 -32.83 12.69 -5.71
N ASN A 142 -34.00 12.10 -5.43
CA ASN A 142 -35.28 12.61 -5.94
C ASN A 142 -35.58 14.04 -5.47
N ALA A 143 -35.23 14.38 -4.22
CA ALA A 143 -35.34 15.74 -3.68
C ALA A 143 -34.37 16.72 -4.36
N MET A 144 -33.13 16.31 -4.62
CA MET A 144 -32.15 17.10 -5.38
C MET A 144 -32.60 17.38 -6.82
N ASP A 145 -33.18 16.39 -7.50
CA ASP A 145 -33.67 16.53 -8.87
C ASP A 145 -35.05 17.24 -8.97
N LEU A 146 -35.78 17.36 -7.85
CA LEU A 146 -36.87 18.35 -7.70
C LEU A 146 -36.29 19.76 -7.57
N ALA A 147 -35.39 19.99 -6.59
CA ALA A 147 -34.81 21.31 -6.33
C ALA A 147 -34.04 21.88 -7.55
N ARG A 148 -33.37 21.03 -8.34
CA ARG A 148 -32.75 21.42 -9.63
C ARG A 148 -33.77 21.92 -10.66
N ARG A 149 -34.93 21.29 -10.76
CA ARG A 149 -36.01 21.72 -11.66
C ARG A 149 -36.63 23.03 -11.18
N GLU A 150 -36.96 23.12 -9.89
CA GLU A 150 -37.47 24.36 -9.28
C GLU A 150 -36.49 25.53 -9.46
N SER A 151 -35.19 25.32 -9.22
CA SER A 151 -34.16 26.34 -9.44
C SER A 151 -34.04 26.74 -10.91
N SER A 152 -34.26 25.82 -11.85
CA SER A 152 -34.24 26.11 -13.29
C SER A 152 -35.49 26.89 -13.71
N GLU A 153 -36.66 26.53 -13.18
CA GLU A 153 -37.88 27.30 -13.38
C GLU A 153 -37.79 28.72 -12.81
N TRP A 154 -37.25 28.89 -11.60
CA TRP A 154 -37.04 30.20 -10.99
C TRP A 154 -36.05 31.05 -11.77
N LYS A 155 -34.96 30.44 -12.29
CA LYS A 155 -34.05 31.11 -13.23
C LYS A 155 -34.80 31.58 -14.48
N ASN A 156 -35.57 30.72 -15.12
CA ASN A 156 -36.31 31.07 -16.35
C ASN A 156 -37.35 32.18 -16.08
N LYS A 157 -38.07 32.11 -14.96
CA LYS A 157 -39.01 33.16 -14.51
C LYS A 157 -38.29 34.50 -14.30
N TYR A 158 -37.12 34.49 -13.68
CA TYR A 158 -36.28 35.69 -13.49
C TYR A 158 -35.77 36.26 -14.82
N GLU A 159 -35.22 35.43 -15.71
CA GLU A 159 -34.74 35.86 -17.03
C GLU A 159 -35.87 36.43 -17.90
N GLN A 160 -37.07 35.87 -17.83
CA GLN A 160 -38.27 36.44 -18.45
C GLN A 160 -38.62 37.82 -17.85
N SER A 161 -38.77 37.93 -16.53
CA SER A 161 -39.12 39.20 -15.89
C SER A 161 -38.08 40.30 -16.12
N TYR A 162 -36.79 39.94 -16.15
CA TYR A 162 -35.70 40.84 -16.49
C TYR A 162 -35.77 41.31 -17.95
N SER A 163 -36.08 40.41 -18.89
CA SER A 163 -36.28 40.75 -20.31
C SER A 163 -37.48 41.67 -20.52
N GLU A 164 -38.60 41.39 -19.84
CA GLU A 164 -39.80 42.23 -19.84
C GLU A 164 -39.50 43.63 -19.28
N GLN A 165 -38.85 43.71 -18.11
CA GLN A 165 -38.40 44.96 -17.49
C GLN A 165 -37.48 45.74 -18.44
N LYS A 166 -36.48 45.10 -19.03
CA LYS A 166 -35.54 45.75 -19.96
C LYS A 166 -36.26 46.29 -21.19
N SER A 167 -37.22 45.53 -21.75
CA SER A 167 -38.07 46.02 -22.85
C SER A 167 -38.92 47.23 -22.45
N GLY A 168 -39.33 47.34 -21.19
CA GLY A 168 -40.06 48.48 -20.65
C GLY A 168 -39.17 49.71 -20.47
N GLU A 169 -37.97 49.50 -19.92
CA GLU A 169 -36.93 50.54 -19.77
C GLU A 169 -36.52 51.12 -21.13
N ASP A 170 -36.30 50.28 -22.14
CA ASP A 170 -35.90 50.73 -23.48
C ASP A 170 -37.03 51.49 -24.19
N LYS A 171 -38.30 51.09 -23.99
CA LYS A 171 -39.48 51.88 -24.44
C LYS A 171 -39.55 53.24 -23.75
N PHE A 172 -39.30 53.30 -22.43
CA PHE A 172 -39.28 54.55 -21.68
C PHE A 172 -38.13 55.47 -22.12
N ASN A 173 -36.92 54.93 -22.27
CA ASN A 173 -35.76 55.64 -22.79
C ASN A 173 -36.00 56.20 -24.20
N ALA A 174 -36.68 55.46 -25.08
CA ALA A 174 -37.09 55.95 -26.40
C ALA A 174 -38.11 57.10 -26.31
N GLN A 175 -39.08 57.05 -25.40
CA GLN A 175 -40.01 58.16 -25.15
C GLN A 175 -39.30 59.39 -24.60
N VAL A 176 -38.37 59.21 -23.65
CA VAL A 176 -37.55 60.31 -23.09
C VAL A 176 -36.68 60.95 -24.17
N ALA A 177 -36.08 60.16 -25.07
CA ALA A 177 -35.31 60.67 -26.20
C ALA A 177 -36.19 61.48 -27.18
N ALA A 178 -37.38 60.97 -27.51
CA ALA A 178 -38.35 61.68 -28.36
C ALA A 178 -38.83 62.98 -27.71
N MET A 179 -39.07 63.00 -26.39
CA MET A 179 -39.47 64.21 -25.66
C MET A 179 -38.32 65.23 -25.57
N LYS A 180 -37.08 64.81 -25.32
CA LYS A 180 -35.90 65.68 -25.37
C LYS A 180 -35.73 66.31 -26.75
N SER A 181 -35.86 65.53 -27.82
CA SER A 181 -35.83 66.04 -29.20
C SER A 181 -36.93 67.08 -29.47
N ARG A 182 -38.17 66.82 -29.02
CA ARG A 182 -39.29 67.79 -29.11
C ARG A 182 -39.04 69.07 -28.32
N ILE A 183 -38.41 68.98 -27.14
CA ILE A 183 -38.00 70.13 -26.33
C ILE A 183 -36.97 70.95 -27.09
N THR A 184 -35.86 70.36 -27.53
CA THR A 184 -34.83 71.06 -28.33
C THR A 184 -35.41 71.72 -29.58
N ALA A 185 -36.32 71.06 -30.29
CA ALA A 185 -37.01 71.61 -31.46
C ALA A 185 -38.06 72.69 -31.13
N SER A 186 -38.52 72.81 -29.88
CA SER A 186 -39.32 73.93 -29.40
C SER A 186 -38.46 75.11 -28.92
N GLU A 187 -37.32 74.83 -28.28
CA GLU A 187 -36.33 75.83 -27.85
C GLU A 187 -35.69 76.53 -29.05
N GLY A 188 -35.31 75.79 -30.10
CA GLY A 188 -34.81 76.37 -31.34
C GLY A 188 -35.83 77.27 -32.05
N ARG A 189 -37.12 76.90 -32.04
CA ARG A 189 -38.21 77.75 -32.57
C ARG A 189 -38.45 78.98 -31.69
N LEU A 190 -38.34 78.87 -30.37
CA LEU A 190 -38.43 79.99 -29.45
C LEU A 190 -37.24 80.96 -29.60
N ALA A 191 -36.04 80.45 -29.86
CA ALA A 191 -34.86 81.26 -30.16
C ALA A 191 -35.05 82.06 -31.46
N ALA A 192 -35.44 81.40 -32.56
CA ALA A 192 -35.72 82.07 -33.83
C ALA A 192 -36.84 83.12 -33.72
N ALA A 193 -37.91 82.83 -32.96
CA ALA A 193 -38.99 83.79 -32.72
C ALA A 193 -38.53 85.02 -31.89
N ARG A 194 -37.61 84.82 -30.93
CA ARG A 194 -36.99 85.93 -30.17
C ARG A 194 -36.07 86.77 -31.05
N GLU A 195 -35.26 86.13 -31.89
CA GLU A 195 -34.38 86.82 -32.85
C GLU A 195 -35.18 87.66 -33.85
N GLN A 196 -36.26 87.10 -34.41
CA GLN A 196 -37.18 87.82 -35.29
C GLN A 196 -37.85 89.01 -34.56
N ALA A 197 -38.28 88.84 -33.32
CA ALA A 197 -38.89 89.90 -32.53
C ALA A 197 -37.89 91.03 -32.20
N ASN A 198 -36.65 90.69 -31.86
CA ASN A 198 -35.57 91.66 -31.62
C ASN A 198 -35.26 92.45 -32.91
N SER A 199 -35.12 91.77 -34.05
CA SER A 199 -34.86 92.42 -35.34
C SER A 199 -35.99 93.38 -35.74
N ALA A 200 -37.25 92.99 -35.56
CA ALA A 200 -38.40 93.86 -35.80
C ALA A 200 -38.45 95.05 -34.83
N GLN A 201 -38.00 94.89 -33.58
CA GLN A 201 -37.86 95.98 -32.62
C GLN A 201 -36.75 96.96 -33.02
N GLU A 202 -35.61 96.47 -33.52
CA GLU A 202 -34.51 97.30 -34.02
C GLU A 202 -34.95 98.11 -35.26
N GLU A 203 -35.65 97.50 -36.21
CA GLU A 203 -36.20 98.19 -37.37
C GLU A 203 -37.22 99.25 -36.96
N ALA A 204 -38.13 98.94 -36.02
CA ALA A 204 -39.09 99.91 -35.49
C ALA A 204 -38.41 101.09 -34.75
N LEU A 205 -37.27 100.85 -34.10
CA LEU A 205 -36.45 101.91 -33.50
C LEU A 205 -35.74 102.76 -34.56
N GLU A 206 -35.30 102.17 -35.68
CA GLU A 206 -34.80 102.95 -36.82
C GLU A 206 -35.89 103.81 -37.47
N TRP A 207 -37.08 103.26 -37.71
CA TRP A 207 -38.20 104.03 -38.26
C TRP A 207 -38.61 105.18 -37.35
N ARG A 208 -38.56 104.98 -36.03
CA ARG A 208 -38.72 106.08 -35.05
C ARG A 208 -37.65 107.16 -35.23
N ARG A 209 -36.36 106.81 -35.24
CA ARG A 209 -35.26 107.78 -35.45
C ARG A 209 -35.41 108.56 -36.76
N LYS A 210 -35.83 107.89 -37.84
CA LYS A 210 -36.09 108.50 -39.16
C LYS A 210 -37.27 109.48 -39.10
N TYR A 211 -38.35 109.13 -38.39
CA TYR A 211 -39.51 109.99 -38.17
C TYR A 211 -39.18 111.21 -37.30
N ASP A 212 -38.49 111.01 -36.17
CA ASP A 212 -38.11 112.09 -35.25
C ASP A 212 -37.23 113.14 -35.96
N PHE A 213 -36.25 112.69 -36.77
CA PHE A 213 -35.42 113.57 -37.60
C PHE A 213 -36.24 114.39 -38.60
N ALA A 214 -37.13 113.75 -39.36
CA ALA A 214 -37.99 114.42 -40.33
C ALA A 214 -38.98 115.40 -39.68
N LEU A 215 -39.43 115.09 -38.46
CA LEU A 215 -40.31 115.94 -37.65
C LEU A 215 -39.57 117.18 -37.14
N ASP A 216 -38.29 117.06 -36.74
CA ASP A 216 -37.47 118.22 -36.34
C ASP A 216 -37.03 119.07 -37.55
N GLU A 217 -36.80 118.47 -38.73
CA GLU A 217 -36.64 119.21 -39.98
C GLU A 217 -37.93 119.98 -40.36
N ALA A 218 -39.10 119.38 -40.15
CA ALA A 218 -40.40 120.05 -40.31
C ALA A 218 -40.64 121.17 -39.28
N LYS A 219 -40.16 121.05 -38.03
CA LYS A 219 -40.17 122.16 -37.05
C LYS A 219 -39.28 123.31 -37.50
N THR A 220 -38.01 123.06 -37.83
CA THR A 220 -37.06 124.14 -38.16
C THR A 220 -37.44 124.88 -39.45
N THR A 221 -38.06 124.20 -40.42
CA THR A 221 -38.64 124.85 -41.61
C THR A 221 -39.89 125.68 -41.28
N ARG A 222 -40.78 125.19 -40.41
CA ARG A 222 -41.93 125.96 -39.89
C ARG A 222 -41.49 127.20 -39.10
N GLU A 223 -40.46 127.10 -38.27
CA GLU A 223 -39.91 128.21 -37.48
C GLU A 223 -39.33 129.31 -38.39
N ARG A 224 -38.57 128.94 -39.43
CA ARG A 224 -38.11 129.88 -40.47
C ARG A 224 -39.29 130.59 -41.16
N ALA A 225 -40.35 129.86 -41.50
CA ALA A 225 -41.55 130.46 -42.10
C ALA A 225 -42.28 131.41 -41.12
N SER A 226 -42.33 131.09 -39.82
CA SER A 226 -42.91 131.96 -38.79
C SER A 226 -42.13 133.27 -38.65
N LEU A 227 -40.79 133.22 -38.66
CA LEU A 227 -39.95 134.42 -38.61
C LEU A 227 -40.14 135.32 -39.84
N MET A 228 -40.36 134.74 -41.02
CA MET A 228 -40.72 135.51 -42.23
C MET A 228 -42.11 136.17 -42.10
N LEU A 229 -43.08 135.49 -41.48
CA LEU A 229 -44.42 136.05 -41.22
C LEU A 229 -44.37 137.20 -40.20
N GLU A 230 -43.61 137.06 -39.11
CA GLU A 230 -43.42 138.13 -38.12
C GLU A 230 -42.76 139.38 -38.73
N HIS A 231 -41.77 139.18 -39.61
CA HIS A 231 -41.14 140.27 -40.35
C HIS A 231 -42.12 140.95 -41.32
N ALA A 232 -43.07 140.21 -41.90
CA ALA A 232 -44.14 140.80 -42.72
C ALA A 232 -45.13 141.60 -41.87
N ASN A 233 -45.55 141.07 -40.72
CA ASN A 233 -46.54 141.70 -39.83
C ASN A 233 -46.01 143.00 -39.19
N LYS A 234 -44.74 143.05 -38.77
CA LYS A 234 -44.13 144.31 -38.24
C LYS A 234 -44.23 145.45 -39.27
N LYS A 235 -43.98 145.14 -40.55
CA LYS A 235 -44.08 146.07 -41.69
C LYS A 235 -45.53 146.42 -42.10
N ALA A 236 -46.52 145.76 -41.51
CA ALA A 236 -47.93 146.15 -41.58
C ALA A 236 -48.33 147.06 -40.40
N GLN A 237 -47.85 146.76 -39.18
CA GLN A 237 -48.14 147.53 -37.97
C GLN A 237 -47.73 149.01 -38.09
N GLU A 238 -46.54 149.26 -38.66
CA GLU A 238 -46.01 150.61 -38.95
C GLU A 238 -46.96 151.48 -39.80
N ARG A 239 -47.83 150.86 -40.61
CA ARG A 239 -48.84 151.56 -41.44
C ARG A 239 -50.13 151.84 -40.68
N GLU A 240 -50.45 151.00 -39.70
CA GLU A 240 -51.68 151.10 -38.91
C GLU A 240 -51.59 152.23 -37.87
N ASP A 241 -50.42 152.39 -37.24
CA ASP A 241 -50.20 153.43 -36.22
C ASP A 241 -50.22 154.86 -36.81
N THR A 242 -50.08 155.00 -38.13
CA THR A 242 -50.27 156.29 -38.85
C THR A 242 -51.77 156.68 -38.95
N ILE A 243 -52.68 155.70 -38.89
CA ILE A 243 -54.14 155.91 -39.05
C ILE A 243 -54.81 156.15 -37.69
N ARG A 244 -54.28 155.54 -36.62
CA ARG A 244 -54.84 155.63 -35.26
C ARG A 244 -54.86 157.06 -34.69
N THR A 245 -53.95 157.94 -35.13
CA THR A 245 -53.93 159.36 -34.74
C THR A 245 -55.09 160.18 -35.31
N GLU A 246 -55.55 159.88 -36.52
CA GLU A 246 -56.63 160.64 -37.21
C GLU A 246 -58.03 160.29 -36.67
N LEU A 247 -58.17 159.20 -35.92
CA LEU A 247 -59.44 158.72 -35.39
C LEU A 247 -59.77 159.24 -33.99
N SER A 248 -58.79 159.77 -33.25
CA SER A 248 -58.99 160.24 -31.88
C SER A 248 -59.83 161.52 -31.77
N GLU A 249 -59.89 162.36 -32.81
CA GLU A 249 -60.75 163.56 -32.83
C GLU A 249 -62.23 163.22 -33.02
N LYS A 250 -62.55 162.10 -33.68
CA LYS A 250 -63.93 161.71 -34.03
C LYS A 250 -64.64 160.90 -32.95
N LEU A 251 -63.91 160.37 -31.96
CA LEU A 251 -64.49 159.53 -30.92
C LEU A 251 -65.47 160.32 -30.01
N ALA A 252 -65.20 161.60 -29.78
CA ALA A 252 -66.05 162.50 -28.98
C ALA A 252 -67.41 162.81 -29.64
N GLU A 253 -67.59 162.53 -30.94
CA GLU A 253 -68.82 162.81 -31.68
C GLU A 253 -69.82 161.63 -31.65
N LYS A 254 -69.39 160.45 -31.14
CA LYS A 254 -70.23 159.23 -31.09
C LYS A 254 -70.37 158.56 -29.73
N GLU A 255 -70.16 159.32 -28.65
CA GLU A 255 -70.95 159.11 -27.42
C GLU A 255 -72.46 159.31 -27.70
N GLU A 256 -72.82 160.17 -28.66
CA GLU A 256 -74.20 160.36 -29.15
C GLU A 256 -74.67 159.29 -30.15
N GLU A 257 -74.32 158.03 -29.89
CA GLU A 257 -75.20 156.92 -30.28
C GLU A 257 -75.14 155.76 -29.27
N ILE A 258 -75.19 156.11 -27.97
CA ILE A 258 -75.56 155.25 -26.81
C ILE A 258 -76.79 154.36 -27.09
N LYS A 259 -77.63 154.75 -28.06
CA LYS A 259 -78.62 153.96 -28.82
C LYS A 259 -78.17 152.54 -29.18
N ASP A 260 -76.89 152.33 -29.52
CA ASP A 260 -76.30 151.02 -29.83
C ASP A 260 -76.15 150.11 -28.59
N LEU A 261 -76.34 150.61 -27.37
CA LEU A 261 -76.41 149.74 -26.19
C LEU A 261 -77.56 148.73 -26.26
N ILE A 262 -78.53 148.92 -27.15
CA ILE A 262 -79.60 147.95 -27.44
C ILE A 262 -79.05 146.69 -28.14
N SER A 263 -78.07 146.81 -29.05
CA SER A 263 -77.49 145.65 -29.77
C SER A 263 -76.68 144.72 -28.85
N LYS A 264 -76.22 145.24 -27.71
CA LYS A 264 -75.49 144.47 -26.69
C LYS A 264 -76.38 143.55 -25.84
N ILE A 265 -77.70 143.69 -25.88
CA ILE A 265 -78.62 142.78 -25.17
C ILE A 265 -78.70 141.43 -25.89
N GLU A 266 -78.85 141.43 -27.22
CA GLU A 266 -78.88 140.21 -28.05
C GLU A 266 -77.57 139.41 -27.97
N HIS A 267 -76.43 140.08 -27.72
CA HIS A 267 -75.15 139.42 -27.47
C HIS A 267 -75.16 138.57 -26.17
N VAL A 268 -75.88 139.00 -25.13
CA VAL A 268 -75.92 138.27 -23.85
C VAL A 268 -76.72 136.98 -23.99
N GLU A 269 -77.87 137.01 -24.68
CA GLU A 269 -78.71 135.83 -24.90
C GLU A 269 -77.98 134.75 -25.72
N ASN A 270 -77.27 135.15 -26.79
CA ASN A 270 -76.43 134.25 -27.57
C ASN A 270 -75.31 133.60 -26.73
N SER A 271 -74.78 134.29 -25.71
CA SER A 271 -73.75 133.73 -24.82
C SER A 271 -74.30 132.66 -23.88
N GLY A 272 -75.57 132.77 -23.45
CA GLY A 272 -76.27 131.78 -22.62
C GLY A 272 -76.42 130.43 -23.33
N SER A 273 -76.87 130.45 -24.59
CA SER A 273 -76.98 129.26 -25.44
C SER A 273 -75.65 128.50 -25.57
N SER A 274 -74.52 129.22 -25.66
CA SER A 274 -73.17 128.62 -25.73
C SER A 274 -72.75 127.89 -24.44
N LEU A 275 -73.33 128.24 -23.29
CA LEU A 275 -73.04 127.57 -22.01
C LEU A 275 -73.90 126.33 -21.81
N ILE A 276 -75.15 126.34 -22.26
CA ILE A 276 -76.06 125.18 -22.18
C ILE A 276 -75.48 123.98 -22.95
N SER A 277 -75.09 124.17 -24.22
CA SER A 277 -74.49 123.08 -25.01
C SER A 277 -73.15 122.57 -24.46
N LYS A 278 -72.42 123.36 -23.66
CA LYS A 278 -71.22 122.91 -22.95
C LYS A 278 -71.57 122.07 -21.71
N LEU A 279 -72.68 122.35 -21.05
CA LEU A 279 -73.19 121.56 -19.92
C LEU A 279 -73.68 120.19 -20.40
N GLU A 280 -74.46 120.14 -21.49
CA GLU A 280 -74.91 118.89 -22.11
C GLU A 280 -73.73 118.02 -22.60
N ALA A 281 -72.70 118.65 -23.15
CA ALA A 281 -71.44 117.99 -23.54
C ALA A 281 -70.55 117.55 -22.35
N ALA A 282 -70.84 118.01 -21.13
CA ALA A 282 -70.21 117.54 -19.90
C ALA A 282 -71.02 116.42 -19.24
N GLU A 283 -72.35 116.54 -19.17
CA GLU A 283 -73.23 115.48 -18.65
C GLU A 283 -73.13 114.18 -19.45
N SER A 284 -73.03 114.26 -20.78
CA SER A 284 -72.87 113.09 -21.65
C SER A 284 -71.55 112.36 -21.37
N LYS A 285 -70.47 113.09 -21.06
CA LYS A 285 -69.17 112.51 -20.64
C LYS A 285 -69.22 111.91 -19.24
N LEU A 286 -69.96 112.52 -18.31
CA LEU A 286 -70.19 111.93 -16.99
C LEU A 286 -70.87 110.57 -17.13
N LYS A 287 -71.95 110.51 -17.94
CA LYS A 287 -72.71 109.29 -18.22
C LYS A 287 -71.86 108.19 -18.89
N THR A 288 -70.86 108.53 -19.72
CA THR A 288 -69.90 107.53 -20.23
C THR A 288 -68.92 107.05 -19.16
N HIS A 289 -68.39 107.95 -18.32
CA HIS A 289 -67.47 107.57 -17.23
C HIS A 289 -68.14 106.75 -16.12
N ASP A 290 -69.43 106.94 -15.86
CA ASP A 290 -70.21 106.09 -14.95
C ASP A 290 -70.32 104.64 -15.48
N LEU A 291 -70.54 104.48 -16.79
CA LEU A 291 -70.58 103.17 -17.45
C LEU A 291 -69.21 102.50 -17.47
N GLU A 292 -68.13 103.24 -17.77
CA GLU A 292 -66.74 102.75 -17.68
C GLU A 292 -66.38 102.32 -16.25
N THR A 293 -66.81 103.09 -15.25
CA THR A 293 -66.60 102.76 -13.83
C THR A 293 -67.33 101.46 -13.45
N LEU A 294 -68.54 101.23 -13.98
CA LEU A 294 -69.28 99.99 -13.78
C LEU A 294 -68.63 98.79 -14.48
N THR A 295 -68.09 98.94 -15.70
CA THR A 295 -67.38 97.84 -16.39
C THR A 295 -66.09 97.47 -15.67
N LEU A 296 -65.26 98.45 -15.29
CA LEU A 296 -64.03 98.22 -14.51
C LEU A 296 -64.33 97.56 -13.15
N LYS A 297 -65.40 97.97 -12.46
CA LYS A 297 -65.81 97.36 -11.18
C LYS A 297 -66.23 95.89 -11.33
N ASN A 298 -66.88 95.54 -12.44
CA ASN A 298 -67.20 94.14 -12.77
C ASN A 298 -65.96 93.33 -13.14
N GLU A 299 -65.00 93.91 -13.86
CA GLU A 299 -63.73 93.26 -14.18
C GLU A 299 -62.87 93.00 -12.94
N ILE A 300 -62.77 93.97 -12.02
CA ILE A 300 -62.10 93.81 -10.72
C ILE A 300 -62.72 92.66 -9.92
N LYS A 301 -64.05 92.51 -9.91
CA LYS A 301 -64.74 91.38 -9.25
C LYS A 301 -64.37 90.04 -9.88
N ASN A 302 -64.39 89.95 -11.21
CA ASN A 302 -64.02 88.76 -11.98
C ASN A 302 -62.54 88.35 -11.76
N LEU A 303 -61.64 89.33 -11.71
CA LEU A 303 -60.22 89.12 -11.38
C LEU A 303 -60.02 88.66 -9.93
N SER A 304 -60.80 89.18 -8.99
CA SER A 304 -60.76 88.75 -7.58
C SER A 304 -61.20 87.29 -7.43
N GLU A 305 -62.32 86.90 -8.05
CA GLU A 305 -62.82 85.51 -8.03
C GLU A 305 -61.83 84.53 -8.66
N LYS A 306 -61.12 84.94 -9.73
CA LYS A 306 -60.03 84.16 -10.33
C LYS A 306 -58.81 84.05 -9.41
N LEU A 307 -58.47 85.11 -8.68
CA LEU A 307 -57.37 85.11 -7.72
C LEU A 307 -57.66 84.16 -6.55
N ASP A 308 -58.86 84.21 -5.98
CA ASP A 308 -59.29 83.31 -4.90
C ASP A 308 -59.31 81.84 -5.35
N TYR A 309 -59.81 81.57 -6.56
CA TYR A 309 -59.74 80.23 -7.15
C TYR A 309 -58.28 79.75 -7.30
N ALA A 310 -57.39 80.58 -7.87
CA ALA A 310 -55.98 80.24 -8.05
C ALA A 310 -55.26 80.03 -6.70
N ASN A 311 -55.57 80.85 -5.69
CA ASN A 311 -55.01 80.75 -4.34
C ASN A 311 -55.47 79.45 -3.64
N SER A 312 -56.76 79.10 -3.74
CA SER A 312 -57.27 77.83 -3.19
C SER A 312 -56.58 76.60 -3.83
N LYS A 313 -56.31 76.65 -5.14
CA LYS A 313 -55.61 75.61 -5.88
C LYS A 313 -54.10 75.55 -5.56
N ALA A 314 -53.46 76.68 -5.33
CA ALA A 314 -52.08 76.71 -4.84
C ALA A 314 -51.96 76.01 -3.48
N GLN A 315 -52.89 76.29 -2.55
CA GLN A 315 -52.92 75.62 -1.25
C GLN A 315 -53.23 74.11 -1.34
N SER A 316 -54.02 73.64 -2.32
CA SER A 316 -54.20 72.18 -2.48
C SER A 316 -52.90 71.50 -2.92
N HIS A 317 -52.17 72.10 -3.87
CA HIS A 317 -50.87 71.56 -4.31
C HIS A 317 -49.78 71.68 -3.22
N GLU A 318 -49.84 72.69 -2.35
CA GLU A 318 -48.94 72.80 -1.19
C GLU A 318 -49.17 71.66 -0.18
N ARG A 319 -50.43 71.25 0.04
CA ARG A 319 -50.76 70.10 0.90
C ARG A 319 -50.31 68.78 0.27
N GLU A 320 -50.52 68.63 -1.04
CA GLU A 320 -50.08 67.49 -1.85
C GLU A 320 -48.55 67.33 -1.81
N ALA A 321 -47.79 68.41 -2.01
CA ALA A 321 -46.32 68.41 -1.92
C ALA A 321 -45.82 67.98 -0.53
N LYS A 322 -46.46 68.45 0.55
CA LYS A 322 -46.10 68.06 1.93
C LYS A 322 -46.36 66.58 2.23
N MET A 323 -47.37 65.97 1.62
CA MET A 323 -47.60 64.52 1.72
C MET A 323 -46.49 63.75 0.99
N LEU A 324 -46.15 64.15 -0.24
CA LEU A 324 -45.08 63.53 -1.03
C LEU A 324 -43.70 63.66 -0.36
N GLU A 325 -43.40 64.78 0.28
CA GLU A 325 -42.18 64.94 1.09
C GLU A 325 -42.10 63.95 2.27
N GLN A 326 -43.22 63.64 2.92
CA GLN A 326 -43.26 62.66 4.01
C GLN A 326 -43.10 61.24 3.48
N GLU A 327 -43.73 60.91 2.35
CA GLU A 327 -43.58 59.62 1.68
C GLU A 327 -42.12 59.39 1.21
N ILE A 328 -41.48 60.40 0.61
CA ILE A 328 -40.06 60.35 0.22
C ILE A 328 -39.17 60.05 1.43
N LYS A 329 -39.37 60.73 2.57
CA LYS A 329 -38.60 60.50 3.81
C LYS A 329 -38.81 59.07 4.33
N HIS A 330 -40.05 58.59 4.37
CA HIS A 330 -40.37 57.22 4.79
C HIS A 330 -39.73 56.15 3.88
N ILE A 331 -39.76 56.36 2.56
CA ILE A 331 -39.12 55.45 1.59
C ILE A 331 -37.59 55.47 1.74
N GLN A 332 -36.97 56.64 1.99
CA GLN A 332 -35.54 56.75 2.25
C GLN A 332 -35.12 56.04 3.54
N GLU A 333 -35.86 56.23 4.65
CA GLU A 333 -35.62 55.53 5.91
C GLU A 333 -35.76 54.00 5.76
N LYS A 334 -36.78 53.55 5.03
CA LYS A 334 -36.98 52.13 4.70
C LYS A 334 -35.83 51.58 3.87
N TYR A 335 -35.41 52.28 2.82
CA TYR A 335 -34.28 51.88 1.97
C TYR A 335 -32.98 51.75 2.79
N LEU A 336 -32.68 52.71 3.66
CA LEU A 336 -31.52 52.64 4.57
C LEU A 336 -31.62 51.49 5.58
N SER A 337 -32.83 51.14 6.03
CA SER A 337 -33.08 49.97 6.88
C SER A 337 -32.84 48.65 6.13
N ASP A 338 -33.31 48.56 4.88
CA ASP A 338 -33.16 47.38 4.04
C ASP A 338 -31.71 47.19 3.55
N CYS A 339 -30.96 48.27 3.28
CA CYS A 339 -29.51 48.21 3.03
C CYS A 339 -28.75 47.62 4.23
N LYS A 340 -29.05 48.03 5.47
CA LYS A 340 -28.40 47.47 6.67
C LYS A 340 -28.67 45.97 6.82
N LYS A 341 -29.90 45.53 6.56
CA LYS A 341 -30.26 44.09 6.56
C LYS A 341 -29.49 43.32 5.49
N PHE A 342 -29.28 43.92 4.32
CA PHE A 342 -28.48 43.33 3.25
C PHE A 342 -27.00 43.22 3.65
N ASP A 343 -26.40 44.27 4.23
CA ASP A 343 -25.01 44.23 4.74
C ASP A 343 -24.81 43.17 5.84
N GLU A 344 -25.81 42.95 6.70
CA GLU A 344 -25.79 41.86 7.68
C GLU A 344 -25.94 40.48 7.03
N ALA A 345 -26.80 40.34 6.01
CA ALA A 345 -26.98 39.10 5.28
C ALA A 345 -25.70 38.71 4.52
N ASP A 346 -25.06 39.66 3.83
CA ASP A 346 -23.76 39.49 3.16
C ASP A 346 -22.67 39.00 4.12
N LYS A 347 -22.58 39.60 5.33
CA LYS A 347 -21.64 39.16 6.38
C LYS A 347 -21.91 37.71 6.81
N ARG A 348 -23.17 37.37 7.13
CA ARG A 348 -23.58 36.01 7.50
C ARG A 348 -23.29 35.00 6.37
N CYS A 349 -23.53 35.37 5.11
CA CYS A 349 -23.19 34.53 3.95
C CYS A 349 -21.68 34.31 3.83
N LYS A 350 -20.85 35.36 3.99
CA LYS A 350 -19.38 35.24 3.96
C LYS A 350 -18.83 34.46 5.16
N GLU A 351 -19.48 34.50 6.31
CA GLU A 351 -19.14 33.66 7.47
C GLU A 351 -19.45 32.19 7.17
N ALA A 352 -20.69 31.89 6.74
CA ALA A 352 -21.08 30.55 6.31
C ALA A 352 -20.22 29.98 5.16
N GLU A 353 -19.78 30.81 4.22
CA GLU A 353 -18.89 30.41 3.13
C GLU A 353 -17.48 30.01 3.64
N ARG A 354 -16.95 30.72 4.64
CA ARG A 354 -15.68 30.35 5.29
C ARG A 354 -15.82 29.06 6.11
N ASP A 355 -16.95 28.88 6.78
CA ASP A 355 -17.23 27.66 7.55
C ASP A 355 -17.42 26.45 6.62
N ALA A 356 -18.12 26.62 5.50
CA ALA A 356 -18.22 25.59 4.46
C ALA A 356 -16.85 25.21 3.89
N LYS A 357 -15.97 26.20 3.61
CA LYS A 357 -14.59 25.92 3.14
C LYS A 357 -13.78 25.14 4.18
N ARG A 358 -13.79 25.57 5.45
CA ARG A 358 -13.13 24.84 6.55
C ARG A 358 -13.67 23.42 6.73
N ALA A 359 -14.98 23.21 6.55
CA ALA A 359 -15.59 21.88 6.60
C ALA A 359 -15.17 20.98 5.42
N VAL A 360 -15.01 21.55 4.22
CA VAL A 360 -14.47 20.82 3.05
C VAL A 360 -12.99 20.49 3.25
N GLU A 361 -12.17 21.43 3.69
CA GLU A 361 -10.75 21.22 3.99
C GLU A 361 -10.55 20.09 5.02
N LEU A 362 -11.35 20.06 6.09
CA LEU A 362 -11.35 18.98 7.09
C LEU A 362 -11.84 17.62 6.52
N ALA A 363 -12.80 17.63 5.60
CA ALA A 363 -13.25 16.43 4.90
C ALA A 363 -12.23 15.91 3.86
N ASP A 364 -11.37 16.79 3.34
CA ASP A 364 -10.30 16.44 2.41
C ASP A 364 -9.09 15.85 3.16
N THR A 365 -8.68 16.45 4.29
CA THR A 365 -7.62 15.89 5.15
C THR A 365 -8.02 14.54 5.72
N ALA A 366 -9.24 14.39 6.24
CA ALA A 366 -9.75 13.11 6.75
C ALA A 366 -9.81 12.01 5.66
N ARG A 367 -10.11 12.38 4.41
CA ARG A 367 -10.06 11.44 3.27
C ARG A 367 -8.62 11.06 2.89
N ALA A 368 -7.69 12.00 2.92
CA ALA A 368 -6.27 11.73 2.67
C ALA A 368 -5.66 10.82 3.74
N GLU A 369 -5.96 11.07 5.02
CA GLU A 369 -5.54 10.23 6.16
C GLU A 369 -6.12 8.81 6.06
N ALA A 370 -7.41 8.68 5.74
CA ALA A 370 -8.04 7.37 5.54
C ALA A 370 -7.42 6.58 4.37
N ALA A 371 -7.06 7.26 3.28
CA ALA A 371 -6.36 6.65 2.15
C ALA A 371 -4.93 6.22 2.52
N ALA A 372 -4.20 7.04 3.29
CA ALA A 372 -2.86 6.72 3.79
C ALA A 372 -2.90 5.49 4.72
N ALA A 373 -3.79 5.47 5.73
CA ALA A 373 -3.93 4.35 6.65
C ALA A 373 -4.34 3.03 5.96
N GLN A 374 -5.19 3.10 4.93
CA GLN A 374 -5.55 1.93 4.13
C GLN A 374 -4.39 1.44 3.24
N LYS A 375 -3.51 2.33 2.78
CA LYS A 375 -2.26 1.98 2.08
C LYS A 375 -1.27 1.33 3.04
N GLU A 376 -1.00 1.93 4.20
CA GLU A 376 -0.10 1.35 5.22
C GLU A 376 -0.56 -0.04 5.65
N LYS A 377 -1.87 -0.23 5.83
CA LYS A 377 -2.46 -1.54 6.12
C LYS A 377 -2.20 -2.58 5.02
N SER A 378 -2.30 -2.22 3.74
CA SER A 378 -2.04 -3.15 2.64
C SER A 378 -0.53 -3.45 2.50
N GLU A 379 0.34 -2.48 2.75
CA GLU A 379 1.79 -2.68 2.80
C GLU A 379 2.21 -3.55 4.00
N ALA A 380 1.61 -3.38 5.17
CA ALA A 380 1.81 -4.24 6.33
C ALA A 380 1.34 -5.68 6.07
N GLN A 381 0.19 -5.87 5.40
CA GLN A 381 -0.27 -7.18 4.96
C GLN A 381 0.70 -7.81 3.94
N ARG A 382 1.20 -7.04 2.97
CA ARG A 382 2.23 -7.50 2.01
C ARG A 382 3.51 -7.95 2.72
N LEU A 383 4.00 -7.17 3.67
CA LEU A 383 5.18 -7.50 4.47
C LEU A 383 4.97 -8.72 5.37
N ALA A 384 3.77 -8.92 5.91
CA ALA A 384 3.42 -10.12 6.67
C ALA A 384 3.45 -11.38 5.78
N MET A 385 2.85 -11.33 4.59
CA MET A 385 2.94 -12.43 3.61
C MET A 385 4.38 -12.70 3.17
N GLU A 386 5.18 -11.65 2.94
CA GLU A 386 6.59 -11.78 2.59
C GLU A 386 7.42 -12.43 3.72
N ARG A 387 7.11 -12.12 4.99
CA ARG A 387 7.71 -12.76 6.16
C ARG A 387 7.32 -14.23 6.27
N MET A 388 6.04 -14.58 6.12
CA MET A 388 5.60 -15.98 6.09
C MET A 388 6.31 -16.76 4.97
N ALA A 389 6.34 -16.22 3.75
CA ALA A 389 7.03 -16.84 2.63
C ALA A 389 8.56 -16.93 2.79
N ARG A 390 9.17 -16.19 3.74
CA ARG A 390 10.58 -16.38 4.16
C ARG A 390 10.70 -17.47 5.22
N ILE A 391 9.80 -17.49 6.21
CA ILE A 391 9.73 -18.52 7.27
C ILE A 391 9.56 -19.91 6.65
N GLU A 392 8.58 -20.13 5.78
CA GLU A 392 8.36 -21.44 5.15
C GLU A 392 9.55 -21.91 4.28
N ARG A 393 10.41 -21.00 3.81
CA ARG A 393 11.63 -21.37 3.08
C ARG A 393 12.74 -21.81 4.03
N ALA A 394 12.87 -21.16 5.18
CA ALA A 394 13.76 -21.58 6.25
C ALA A 394 13.31 -22.92 6.85
N GLU A 395 12.02 -23.12 7.09
CA GLU A 395 11.45 -24.39 7.59
C GLU A 395 11.77 -25.56 6.65
N ARG A 396 11.50 -25.42 5.34
CA ARG A 396 11.87 -26.45 4.33
C ARG A 396 13.37 -26.73 4.26
N GLN A 397 14.22 -25.74 4.55
CA GLN A 397 15.68 -25.92 4.66
C GLN A 397 16.06 -26.69 5.93
N VAL A 398 15.47 -26.34 7.08
CA VAL A 398 15.66 -27.07 8.35
C VAL A 398 15.24 -28.53 8.18
N GLU A 399 14.07 -28.81 7.62
CA GLU A 399 13.64 -30.19 7.34
C GLU A 399 14.63 -30.94 6.42
N SER A 400 15.29 -30.27 5.47
CA SER A 400 16.31 -30.92 4.62
C SER A 400 17.55 -31.30 5.43
N LEU A 401 18.04 -30.35 6.23
CA LEU A 401 19.19 -30.56 7.11
C LEU A 401 18.90 -31.61 8.19
N GLU A 402 17.66 -31.73 8.66
CA GLU A 402 17.23 -32.79 9.58
C GLU A 402 17.21 -34.16 8.90
N ARG A 403 16.73 -34.27 7.65
CA ARG A 403 16.80 -35.52 6.87
C ARG A 403 18.24 -35.92 6.54
N GLU A 404 19.11 -34.96 6.23
CA GLU A 404 20.54 -35.19 5.98
C GLU A 404 21.26 -35.61 7.27
N ARG A 405 20.98 -34.95 8.40
CA ARG A 405 21.46 -35.34 9.73
C ARG A 405 21.00 -36.76 10.12
N ALA A 406 19.75 -37.12 9.83
CA ALA A 406 19.24 -38.47 10.11
C ALA A 406 20.01 -39.55 9.35
N LYS A 407 20.29 -39.32 8.05
CA LYS A 407 21.12 -40.23 7.23
C LYS A 407 22.55 -40.33 7.77
N LEU A 408 23.18 -39.21 8.13
CA LEU A 408 24.53 -39.21 8.69
C LEU A 408 24.62 -39.93 10.05
N ILE A 409 23.52 -39.95 10.82
CA ILE A 409 23.42 -40.77 12.04
C ILE A 409 23.29 -42.26 11.68
N GLU A 410 22.41 -42.63 10.74
CA GLU A 410 22.23 -44.01 10.26
C GLU A 410 23.54 -44.58 9.65
N GLU A 411 24.22 -43.80 8.81
CA GLU A 411 25.55 -44.12 8.25
C GLU A 411 26.59 -44.26 9.37
N GLY A 412 26.60 -43.35 10.36
CA GLY A 412 27.51 -43.40 11.51
C GLY A 412 27.22 -44.52 12.52
N GLU A 413 26.00 -45.06 12.55
CA GLU A 413 25.63 -46.25 13.32
C GLU A 413 26.00 -47.53 12.57
N SER A 414 25.76 -47.57 11.25
CA SER A 414 26.20 -48.65 10.36
C SER A 414 27.72 -48.83 10.35
N LEU A 415 28.48 -47.72 10.24
CA LEU A 415 29.94 -47.74 10.34
C LEU A 415 30.43 -48.24 11.70
N ARG A 416 29.78 -47.84 12.80
CA ARG A 416 30.14 -48.30 14.16
C ARG A 416 29.83 -49.78 14.37
N GLN A 417 28.75 -50.29 13.80
CA GLN A 417 28.48 -51.73 13.80
C GLN A 417 29.54 -52.48 12.99
N SER A 418 29.89 -51.98 11.80
CA SER A 418 30.97 -52.56 10.98
C SER A 418 32.34 -52.49 11.67
N GLU A 419 32.59 -51.46 12.49
CA GLU A 419 33.80 -51.35 13.33
C GLU A 419 33.78 -52.40 14.45
N MET A 420 32.68 -52.55 15.18
CA MET A 420 32.52 -53.59 16.21
C MET A 420 32.67 -55.00 15.63
N ASP A 421 32.05 -55.28 14.48
CA ASP A 421 32.15 -56.55 13.78
C ASP A 421 33.59 -56.83 13.31
N ALA A 422 34.29 -55.80 12.80
CA ALA A 422 35.69 -55.90 12.40
C ALA A 422 36.63 -56.12 13.60
N VAL A 423 36.43 -55.41 14.72
CA VAL A 423 37.21 -55.59 15.96
C VAL A 423 36.98 -57.00 16.54
N SER A 424 35.74 -57.49 16.55
CA SER A 424 35.46 -58.88 16.92
C SER A 424 36.16 -59.87 15.99
N LYS A 425 36.20 -59.60 14.68
CA LYS A 425 36.88 -60.43 13.69
C LYS A 425 38.41 -60.42 13.85
N VAL A 426 39.00 -59.29 14.23
CA VAL A 426 40.42 -59.17 14.57
C VAL A 426 40.73 -59.99 15.82
N SER A 427 39.94 -59.84 16.90
CA SER A 427 40.14 -60.62 18.14
C SER A 427 40.01 -62.14 17.93
N GLU A 428 39.09 -62.60 17.08
CA GLU A 428 39.01 -64.00 16.64
C GLU A 428 40.24 -64.49 15.85
N LEU A 429 40.93 -63.59 15.14
CA LEU A 429 42.14 -63.92 14.38
C LEU A 429 43.38 -63.88 15.27
N GLU A 430 43.49 -62.91 16.16
CA GLU A 430 44.52 -62.82 17.20
C GLU A 430 44.52 -64.09 18.06
N ALA A 431 43.37 -64.49 18.62
CA ALA A 431 43.26 -65.72 19.42
C ALA A 431 43.63 -67.00 18.64
N ARG A 432 43.50 -66.99 17.30
CA ARG A 432 43.95 -68.09 16.42
C ARG A 432 45.43 -68.00 16.05
N VAL A 433 46.04 -66.82 16.10
CA VAL A 433 47.49 -66.64 15.99
C VAL A 433 48.13 -67.09 17.30
N ASP A 434 47.64 -66.65 18.47
CA ASP A 434 48.06 -67.14 19.79
C ASP A 434 48.01 -68.67 19.90
N GLU A 435 46.99 -69.29 19.29
CA GLU A 435 46.88 -70.75 19.21
C GLU A 435 47.91 -71.39 18.29
N ARG A 436 48.17 -70.80 17.13
CA ARG A 436 49.21 -71.25 16.19
C ARG A 436 50.62 -71.07 16.75
N GLU A 437 50.87 -69.99 17.46
CA GLU A 437 52.15 -69.75 18.12
C GLU A 437 52.38 -70.75 19.27
N ARG A 438 51.34 -71.09 20.04
CA ARG A 438 51.40 -72.20 21.02
C ARG A 438 51.65 -73.56 20.34
N GLU A 439 50.95 -73.88 19.25
CA GLU A 439 51.17 -75.12 18.49
C GLU A 439 52.61 -75.20 17.95
N ILE A 440 53.16 -74.08 17.46
CA ILE A 440 54.53 -74.00 16.93
C ILE A 440 55.57 -74.11 18.05
N GLU A 441 55.39 -73.41 19.19
CA GLU A 441 56.30 -73.49 20.33
C GLU A 441 56.31 -74.91 20.94
N GLU A 442 55.16 -75.58 21.02
CA GLU A 442 55.08 -76.98 21.46
C GLU A 442 55.81 -77.92 20.48
N LEU A 443 55.62 -77.75 19.17
CA LEU A 443 56.33 -78.52 18.14
C LEU A 443 57.85 -78.25 18.15
N LEU A 444 58.28 -77.01 18.42
CA LEU A 444 59.69 -76.64 18.56
C LEU A 444 60.29 -77.25 19.84
N SER A 445 59.56 -77.25 20.95
CA SER A 445 59.97 -77.92 22.19
C SER A 445 60.13 -79.42 21.96
N GLN A 446 59.11 -80.09 21.39
CA GLN A 446 59.18 -81.51 21.06
C GLN A 446 60.32 -81.83 20.07
N ASN A 447 60.57 -80.98 19.08
CA ASN A 447 61.69 -81.19 18.16
C ASN A 447 63.06 -80.94 18.82
N ASN A 448 63.15 -80.01 19.76
CA ASN A 448 64.36 -79.80 20.55
C ASN A 448 64.62 -80.94 21.54
N GLU A 449 63.59 -81.56 22.12
CA GLU A 449 63.71 -82.80 22.91
C GLU A 449 64.17 -83.98 22.04
N GLN A 450 63.62 -84.12 20.82
CA GLN A 450 64.07 -85.12 19.83
C GLN A 450 65.52 -84.88 19.39
N ARG A 451 65.93 -83.62 19.15
CA ARG A 451 67.32 -83.26 18.87
C ARG A 451 68.23 -83.55 20.05
N SER A 452 67.83 -83.18 21.27
CA SER A 452 68.62 -83.38 22.49
C SER A 452 68.83 -84.87 22.78
N SER A 453 67.80 -85.70 22.65
CA SER A 453 67.92 -87.16 22.79
C SER A 453 68.74 -87.79 21.66
N THR A 454 68.61 -87.31 20.43
CA THR A 454 69.47 -87.73 19.30
C THR A 454 70.94 -87.36 19.55
N VAL A 455 71.23 -86.15 20.03
CA VAL A 455 72.58 -85.70 20.43
C VAL A 455 73.10 -86.57 21.58
N GLN A 456 72.30 -86.84 22.60
CA GLN A 456 72.69 -87.71 23.73
C GLN A 456 73.03 -89.15 23.27
N VAL A 457 72.29 -89.68 22.28
CA VAL A 457 72.61 -90.97 21.66
C VAL A 457 73.93 -90.87 20.88
N LEU A 458 74.13 -89.83 20.07
CA LEU A 458 75.38 -89.61 19.32
C LEU A 458 76.60 -89.38 20.25
N GLU A 459 76.44 -88.70 21.38
CA GLU A 459 77.46 -88.56 22.41
C GLU A 459 77.78 -89.90 23.08
N SER A 460 76.77 -90.75 23.33
CA SER A 460 76.99 -92.10 23.85
C SER A 460 77.74 -93.00 22.85
N LEU A 461 77.44 -92.88 21.56
CA LEU A 461 78.15 -93.57 20.48
C LEU A 461 79.59 -93.04 20.32
N LEU A 462 79.79 -91.72 20.37
CA LEU A 462 81.12 -91.12 20.33
C LEU A 462 81.95 -91.50 21.58
N ALA A 463 81.30 -91.69 22.73
CA ALA A 463 81.95 -92.19 23.94
C ALA A 463 82.37 -93.67 23.80
N THR A 464 81.53 -94.53 23.20
CA THR A 464 81.92 -95.93 22.92
C THR A 464 82.96 -96.04 21.82
N GLU A 465 82.93 -95.17 20.80
CA GLU A 465 83.99 -95.07 19.78
C GLU A 465 85.32 -94.63 20.41
N ARG A 466 85.31 -93.59 21.25
CA ARG A 466 86.51 -93.16 22.00
C ARG A 466 87.03 -94.23 22.94
N ALA A 467 86.16 -95.01 23.59
CA ALA A 467 86.56 -96.15 24.40
C ALA A 467 87.19 -97.28 23.55
N ALA A 468 86.60 -97.60 22.40
CA ALA A 468 87.14 -98.59 21.46
C ALA A 468 88.48 -98.13 20.84
N LEU A 469 88.63 -96.84 20.55
CA LEU A 469 89.89 -96.24 20.12
C LEU A 469 90.94 -96.25 21.23
N ALA A 470 90.58 -95.97 22.48
CA ALA A 470 91.49 -96.09 23.61
C ALA A 470 91.93 -97.55 23.85
N GLU A 471 91.01 -98.52 23.72
CA GLU A 471 91.32 -99.95 23.80
C GLU A 471 92.21 -100.40 22.62
N ALA A 472 91.95 -99.90 21.40
CA ALA A 472 92.79 -100.13 20.23
C ALA A 472 94.18 -99.51 20.40
N ASN A 473 94.29 -98.31 20.99
CA ASN A 473 95.57 -97.67 21.28
C ASN A 473 96.32 -98.43 22.38
N SER A 474 95.64 -98.92 23.44
CA SER A 474 96.29 -99.77 24.44
C SER A 474 96.74 -101.12 23.87
N ARG A 475 96.02 -101.69 22.89
CA ARG A 475 96.49 -102.86 22.11
C ARG A 475 97.71 -102.51 21.26
N ALA A 476 97.72 -101.34 20.61
CA ALA A 476 98.84 -100.87 19.82
C ALA A 476 100.07 -100.56 20.68
N GLU A 477 99.90 -99.97 21.87
CA GLU A 477 100.95 -99.75 22.86
C GLU A 477 101.47 -101.07 23.44
N ALA A 478 100.60 -102.04 23.75
CA ALA A 478 101.01 -103.37 24.18
C ALA A 478 101.83 -104.10 23.09
N LEU A 479 101.39 -104.02 21.82
CA LEU A 479 102.15 -104.53 20.67
C LEU A 479 103.45 -103.75 20.43
N SER A 480 103.47 -102.44 20.68
CA SER A 480 104.65 -101.58 20.55
C SER A 480 105.69 -101.90 21.64
N LEU A 481 105.26 -102.11 22.89
CA LEU A 481 106.10 -102.63 23.97
C LEU A 481 106.60 -104.04 23.66
N GLN A 482 105.75 -104.91 23.12
CA GLN A 482 106.15 -106.26 22.70
C GLN A 482 107.18 -106.22 21.56
N LEU A 483 107.03 -105.31 20.59
CA LEU A 483 107.99 -105.01 19.54
C LEU A 483 109.28 -104.38 20.09
N GLN A 484 109.21 -103.49 21.07
CA GLN A 484 110.40 -102.91 21.70
C GLN A 484 111.17 -103.97 22.52
N VAL A 485 110.48 -104.95 23.10
CA VAL A 485 111.09 -106.10 23.77
C VAL A 485 111.69 -107.11 22.78
N THR A 486 111.08 -107.34 21.60
CA THR A 486 111.71 -108.17 20.56
C THR A 486 112.85 -107.44 19.86
N GLN A 487 112.74 -106.14 19.64
CA GLN A 487 113.82 -105.27 19.15
C GLN A 487 115.00 -105.26 20.13
N GLY A 488 114.76 -105.08 21.44
CA GLY A 488 115.82 -105.16 22.46
C GLY A 488 116.51 -106.52 22.52
N LYS A 489 115.78 -107.62 22.26
CA LYS A 489 116.38 -108.96 22.09
C LYS A 489 117.18 -109.08 20.79
N LEU A 490 116.72 -108.48 19.69
CA LEU A 490 117.41 -108.45 18.40
C LEU A 490 118.68 -107.59 18.44
N ASP A 491 118.64 -106.48 19.19
CA ASP A 491 119.76 -105.56 19.39
C ASP A 491 120.81 -106.16 20.33
N ALA A 492 120.40 -106.91 21.37
CA ALA A 492 121.29 -107.73 22.18
C ALA A 492 121.97 -108.83 21.34
N LEU A 493 121.22 -109.56 20.51
CA LEU A 493 121.79 -110.51 19.54
C LEU A 493 122.72 -109.82 18.53
N HIS A 494 122.45 -108.57 18.15
CA HIS A 494 123.36 -107.77 17.32
C HIS A 494 124.65 -107.40 18.06
N GLN A 495 124.61 -107.11 19.37
CA GLN A 495 125.82 -106.87 20.16
C GLN A 495 126.65 -108.15 20.36
N GLU A 496 126.02 -109.31 20.61
CA GLU A 496 126.70 -110.61 20.64
C GLU A 496 127.34 -110.92 19.27
N LEU A 497 126.63 -110.68 18.17
CA LEU A 497 127.17 -110.87 16.81
C LEU A 497 128.32 -109.89 16.51
N THR A 498 128.18 -108.61 16.86
CA THR A 498 129.17 -107.56 16.57
C THR A 498 130.45 -107.72 17.39
N SER A 499 130.35 -108.23 18.62
CA SER A 499 131.52 -108.45 19.48
C SER A 499 132.30 -109.73 19.13
N VAL A 500 131.65 -110.77 18.58
CA VAL A 500 132.29 -112.06 18.27
C VAL A 500 132.59 -112.26 16.78
N ARG A 501 131.80 -111.70 15.86
CA ARG A 501 132.08 -111.69 14.40
C ARG A 501 132.90 -110.51 13.88
N LEU A 502 133.61 -109.83 14.80
CA LEU A 502 134.91 -109.23 14.47
C LEU A 502 135.94 -110.26 13.94
N ASN A 503 135.65 -111.56 14.01
CA ASN A 503 136.39 -112.62 13.32
C ASN A 503 135.99 -112.86 11.84
N GLU A 504 134.88 -112.30 11.31
CA GLU A 504 134.33 -112.74 10.00
C GLU A 504 133.69 -111.60 9.17
N THR A 505 134.55 -110.77 8.58
CA THR A 505 134.30 -109.85 7.43
C THR A 505 133.89 -110.59 6.13
N ALA A 506 133.19 -110.00 5.13
CA ALA A 506 132.65 -108.64 4.96
C ALA A 506 131.53 -108.55 3.87
N LEU A 507 130.75 -107.45 3.97
CA LEU A 507 130.07 -106.62 2.95
C LEU A 507 129.88 -107.07 1.48
N ASP A 508 128.70 -106.75 0.91
CA ASP A 508 128.58 -105.97 -0.34
C ASP A 508 127.28 -105.11 -0.39
N SER A 509 126.91 -104.57 -1.55
CA SER A 509 126.05 -103.39 -1.78
C SER A 509 125.46 -103.38 -3.21
N LYS A 510 124.24 -102.87 -3.53
CA LYS A 510 123.98 -101.51 -4.11
C LYS A 510 122.57 -101.37 -4.78
N LEU A 511 121.97 -100.16 -4.70
CA LEU A 511 121.15 -99.44 -5.75
C LEU A 511 119.79 -100.05 -6.22
N LYS A 512 118.83 -99.40 -6.94
CA LYS A 512 118.64 -98.05 -7.59
C LYS A 512 117.10 -97.74 -7.76
N THR A 513 116.48 -96.69 -7.17
CA THR A 513 116.07 -95.34 -7.70
C THR A 513 114.98 -95.13 -8.81
N ALA A 514 113.93 -94.30 -8.53
CA ALA A 514 113.49 -93.04 -9.27
C ALA A 514 112.09 -92.85 -9.99
N ARG A 515 111.35 -91.78 -9.57
CA ARG A 515 110.49 -90.76 -10.31
C ARG A 515 109.09 -91.06 -10.96
N GLY A 516 108.10 -90.14 -10.78
CA GLY A 516 107.11 -89.80 -11.86
C GLY A 516 105.70 -89.11 -11.63
N LYS A 517 105.61 -87.74 -11.61
CA LYS A 517 104.49 -86.84 -12.10
C LYS A 517 102.99 -86.91 -11.61
N ARG A 518 102.13 -85.96 -12.09
CA ARG A 518 100.72 -85.57 -11.68
C ARG A 518 99.66 -85.66 -12.84
N ARG A 519 98.36 -85.46 -12.51
CA ARG A 519 97.09 -85.22 -13.32
C ARG A 519 96.13 -86.46 -13.41
N ARG A 520 94.78 -86.39 -13.66
CA ARG A 520 93.83 -85.37 -14.21
C ARG A 520 92.32 -85.77 -14.01
N VAL A 521 91.37 -84.81 -14.20
CA VAL A 521 89.97 -84.92 -14.77
C VAL A 521 88.84 -85.67 -14.02
N ASP A 522 87.57 -85.20 -13.98
CA ASP A 522 87.02 -83.82 -13.85
C ASP A 522 85.79 -83.74 -12.86
N ASP A 523 84.45 -83.82 -13.12
CA ASP A 523 83.55 -84.03 -14.29
C ASP A 523 82.10 -83.41 -14.05
N PHE A 524 80.96 -83.97 -14.54
CA PHE A 524 79.63 -83.29 -14.74
C PHE A 524 78.34 -83.74 -13.96
N LEU A 525 77.32 -82.84 -13.90
CA LEU A 525 75.84 -82.99 -13.63
C LEU A 525 75.37 -83.41 -12.19
N GLY A 526 74.19 -83.01 -11.67
CA GLY A 526 73.11 -82.10 -12.12
C GLY A 526 71.88 -82.06 -11.15
N THR A 527 70.80 -81.35 -11.52
CA THR A 527 69.40 -81.32 -10.94
C THR A 527 69.14 -80.84 -9.49
N GLU A 528 68.17 -79.90 -9.36
CA GLU A 528 67.01 -79.78 -8.41
C GLU A 528 67.17 -80.04 -6.88
N SER A 529 66.46 -79.40 -5.94
CA SER A 529 65.33 -78.43 -6.01
C SER A 529 65.13 -77.60 -4.72
N VAL A 530 64.67 -76.35 -4.89
CA VAL A 530 63.62 -75.64 -4.09
C VAL A 530 63.66 -75.69 -2.53
N HIS A 531 64.10 -74.58 -1.90
CA HIS A 531 63.25 -73.74 -0.99
C HIS A 531 63.88 -72.38 -0.59
N ASP A 532 63.01 -71.56 0.04
CA ASP A 532 63.23 -70.45 1.00
C ASP A 532 63.65 -69.03 0.57
N MET A 533 62.76 -68.08 0.95
CA MET A 533 62.98 -66.76 1.57
C MET A 533 63.70 -65.65 0.75
N ASP A 534 63.33 -64.36 0.80
CA ASP A 534 62.30 -63.67 1.59
C ASP A 534 61.79 -62.36 0.90
N CYS A 535 60.99 -61.57 1.63
CA CYS A 535 60.55 -60.17 1.43
C CYS A 535 61.43 -59.21 0.55
N ASP A 536 60.92 -58.13 -0.05
CA ASP A 536 59.68 -57.38 0.29
C ASP A 536 59.03 -56.52 -0.84
N GLU A 537 57.78 -56.12 -0.57
CA GLU A 537 57.02 -54.88 -0.90
C GLU A 537 56.81 -54.31 -2.35
N ALA A 538 55.59 -53.75 -2.54
CA ALA A 538 55.15 -52.70 -3.48
C ALA A 538 55.06 -52.95 -5.02
N VAL A 539 53.96 -53.61 -5.45
CA VAL A 539 53.38 -53.52 -6.81
C VAL A 539 51.88 -53.92 -6.78
N PRO A 540 51.00 -53.57 -7.77
CA PRO A 540 51.05 -52.46 -8.75
C PRO A 540 49.68 -51.81 -9.15
N ARG A 541 49.74 -50.77 -10.01
CA ARG A 541 48.86 -50.46 -11.19
C ARG A 541 47.35 -50.82 -11.14
N GLY A 542 46.43 -49.87 -11.38
CA GLY A 542 46.14 -49.28 -12.71
C GLY A 542 44.73 -49.67 -13.20
N LYS A 543 44.13 -49.15 -14.30
CA LYS A 543 44.55 -48.27 -15.40
C LYS A 543 43.35 -47.41 -15.92
N ARG A 544 43.67 -46.27 -16.56
CA ARG A 544 42.99 -45.58 -17.70
C ARG A 544 41.46 -45.70 -17.89
N GLY A 545 40.79 -44.54 -17.94
CA GLY A 545 39.55 -44.31 -18.69
C GLY A 545 39.46 -42.84 -19.14
N SER A 546 38.92 -42.56 -20.34
CA SER A 546 38.77 -41.18 -20.84
C SER A 546 37.65 -41.07 -21.88
N LYS A 547 36.74 -40.09 -21.73
CA LYS A 547 35.97 -39.45 -22.82
C LYS A 547 35.10 -38.27 -22.32
N SER A 548 34.92 -37.31 -23.23
CA SER A 548 34.01 -36.15 -23.25
C SER A 548 32.54 -36.51 -22.91
N THR A 549 31.64 -35.59 -22.55
CA THR A 549 31.48 -34.13 -22.85
C THR A 549 31.25 -33.30 -21.55
N THR A 550 30.76 -32.05 -21.43
CA THR A 550 29.94 -31.15 -22.30
C THR A 550 30.08 -29.65 -21.89
N SER A 551 29.29 -28.78 -22.53
CA SER A 551 28.99 -27.35 -22.22
C SER A 551 27.48 -27.28 -21.81
N PRO A 552 26.85 -26.15 -21.35
CA PRO A 552 27.30 -24.75 -21.42
C PRO A 552 26.87 -23.73 -20.31
N LEU A 553 27.29 -22.46 -20.51
CA LEU A 553 26.64 -21.16 -20.17
C LEU A 553 26.59 -20.60 -18.70
N LYS A 554 27.18 -19.39 -18.57
CA LYS A 554 26.86 -18.27 -17.62
C LYS A 554 27.15 -18.51 -16.12
N TYR A 555 27.38 -17.51 -15.25
CA TYR A 555 27.45 -16.03 -15.33
C TYR A 555 28.36 -15.50 -14.20
N ASN A 556 28.91 -14.27 -14.26
CA ASN A 556 29.14 -13.35 -13.10
C ASN A 556 29.97 -12.09 -13.45
N HIS A 557 29.94 -11.12 -12.52
CA HIS A 557 30.41 -9.72 -12.54
C HIS A 557 29.45 -8.72 -13.22
N THR A 558 28.86 -7.68 -12.60
CA THR A 558 29.03 -6.85 -11.36
C THR A 558 29.59 -5.45 -11.58
N GLU A 559 28.68 -4.52 -11.86
CA GLU A 559 28.74 -3.05 -11.73
C GLU A 559 27.32 -2.70 -11.20
N ASP A 560 27.02 -1.94 -10.13
CA ASP A 560 27.61 -0.78 -9.46
C ASP A 560 27.70 0.50 -10.33
N GLY A 561 27.50 1.69 -9.73
CA GLY A 561 27.86 2.98 -10.38
C GLY A 561 26.85 4.15 -10.31
N GLY A 562 25.54 3.93 -10.49
CA GLY A 562 24.48 4.92 -10.23
C GLY A 562 24.46 6.26 -11.03
N SER A 563 23.77 7.26 -10.45
CA SER A 563 23.68 8.70 -10.84
C SER A 563 22.81 9.14 -12.05
N VAL A 564 21.53 9.42 -11.76
CA VAL A 564 20.78 10.68 -12.08
C VAL A 564 21.15 11.48 -13.36
N TYR A 565 20.22 11.53 -14.32
CA TYR A 565 19.56 12.81 -14.69
C TYR A 565 18.16 12.61 -15.31
N ARG A 566 17.38 13.70 -15.41
CA ARG A 566 16.02 13.73 -16.00
C ARG A 566 16.08 14.16 -17.47
N GLY A 567 15.37 13.45 -18.34
CA GLY A 567 15.00 13.89 -19.69
C GLY A 567 13.62 13.29 -20.05
N GLU A 568 12.75 14.09 -20.64
CA GLU A 568 11.42 13.68 -21.12
C GLU A 568 11.43 13.53 -22.64
N GLU A 569 10.27 13.15 -23.20
CA GLU A 569 9.96 12.96 -24.63
C GLU A 569 10.55 11.70 -25.27
N ASP A 570 9.72 10.66 -25.34
CA ASP A 570 9.75 9.73 -26.47
C ASP A 570 8.32 9.56 -27.01
N ILE A 571 8.17 9.68 -28.34
CA ILE A 571 6.88 9.74 -29.02
C ILE A 571 6.54 8.34 -29.51
N ASN A 572 5.33 7.83 -29.22
CA ASN A 572 4.81 6.71 -29.99
C ASN A 572 3.29 6.74 -30.21
N LEU A 573 2.88 6.21 -31.36
CA LEU A 573 1.55 6.40 -31.94
C LEU A 573 0.55 5.33 -31.46
N SER A 574 -0.64 5.77 -31.02
CA SER A 574 -1.83 4.91 -30.95
C SER A 574 -2.77 5.19 -32.13
N ARG A 575 -2.65 4.39 -33.21
CA ARG A 575 -3.52 4.48 -34.40
C ARG A 575 -4.86 3.77 -34.15
N GLY A 576 -5.94 4.52 -33.93
CA GLY A 576 -7.29 3.93 -33.91
C GLY A 576 -8.42 4.83 -33.41
N ASN A 577 -9.00 5.62 -34.30
CA ASN A 577 -10.43 5.49 -34.68
C ASN A 577 -10.82 6.57 -35.69
N GLN A 578 -11.47 6.15 -36.78
CA GLN A 578 -12.40 7.02 -37.49
C GLN A 578 -13.75 6.89 -36.80
N GLU A 579 -14.39 8.01 -36.46
CA GLU A 579 -15.81 8.26 -36.77
C GLU A 579 -16.25 9.66 -36.31
N ASN A 580 -17.12 10.29 -37.09
CA ASN A 580 -17.96 11.44 -36.72
C ASN A 580 -17.24 12.70 -36.19
N LEU A 581 -16.60 13.43 -37.11
CA LEU A 581 -16.30 14.86 -36.94
C LEU A 581 -17.62 15.66 -36.78
N SER A 582 -17.93 16.04 -35.54
CA SER A 582 -18.90 17.10 -35.24
C SER A 582 -18.25 18.21 -34.41
N GLU A 583 -17.09 18.68 -34.85
CA GLU A 583 -16.54 19.94 -34.35
C GLU A 583 -17.45 21.10 -34.76
N ASP A 584 -17.82 21.95 -33.79
CA ASP A 584 -18.60 23.17 -34.03
C ASP A 584 -17.78 24.16 -34.87
N TYR A 585 -17.89 24.06 -36.20
CA TYR A 585 -17.24 24.98 -37.15
C TYR A 585 -17.62 26.45 -36.91
N THR A 586 -18.77 26.71 -36.28
CA THR A 586 -19.19 28.04 -35.80
C THR A 586 -18.21 28.66 -34.79
N LYS A 587 -17.47 27.84 -34.02
CA LYS A 587 -16.45 28.27 -33.05
C LYS A 587 -15.10 28.61 -33.70
N LEU A 588 -14.78 28.04 -34.88
CA LEU A 588 -13.52 28.31 -35.60
C LEU A 588 -13.29 29.81 -35.81
N THR A 589 -12.04 30.26 -35.72
CA THR A 589 -11.68 31.65 -35.97
C THR A 589 -11.77 32.00 -37.46
N VAL A 590 -11.85 33.30 -37.78
CA VAL A 590 -11.81 33.81 -39.16
C VAL A 590 -10.59 33.28 -39.93
N ILE A 591 -9.44 33.15 -39.28
CA ILE A 591 -8.21 32.68 -39.91
C ILE A 591 -8.30 31.18 -40.25
N GLN A 592 -8.77 30.35 -39.30
CA GLN A 592 -8.97 28.92 -39.52
C GLN A 592 -10.00 28.65 -40.63
N LEU A 593 -11.13 29.35 -40.64
CA LEU A 593 -12.14 29.22 -41.71
C LEU A 593 -11.59 29.59 -43.09
N LYS A 594 -10.75 30.63 -43.19
CA LYS A 594 -10.07 31.00 -44.44
C LYS A 594 -9.05 29.95 -44.89
N GLN A 595 -8.28 29.39 -43.96
CA GLN A 595 -7.31 28.33 -44.24
C GLN A 595 -8.02 27.06 -44.74
N GLU A 596 -9.09 26.64 -44.07
CA GLU A 596 -9.81 25.42 -44.40
C GLU A 596 -10.58 25.57 -45.74
N LEU A 597 -11.21 26.73 -46.00
CA LEU A 597 -11.77 27.04 -47.33
C LEU A 597 -10.71 26.97 -48.45
N THR A 598 -9.51 27.51 -48.20
CA THR A 598 -8.40 27.48 -49.17
C THR A 598 -7.90 26.05 -49.41
N LYS A 599 -7.81 25.25 -48.35
CA LYS A 599 -7.42 23.82 -48.38
C LYS A 599 -8.45 22.94 -49.12
N HIS A 600 -9.73 23.29 -49.06
CA HIS A 600 -10.79 22.67 -49.87
C HIS A 600 -10.91 23.24 -51.30
N GLY A 601 -10.03 24.16 -51.70
CA GLY A 601 -9.96 24.73 -53.05
C GLY A 601 -10.72 26.04 -53.25
N TYR A 602 -11.60 26.42 -52.32
CA TYR A 602 -12.49 27.60 -52.41
C TYR A 602 -11.81 28.95 -52.08
N GLY A 603 -10.50 29.04 -52.36
CA GLY A 603 -9.73 30.28 -52.20
C GLY A 603 -10.11 31.36 -53.22
N GLY A 604 -10.67 30.97 -54.38
CA GLY A 604 -11.11 31.89 -55.42
C GLY A 604 -12.35 32.69 -55.03
N GLU A 605 -13.36 32.01 -54.49
CA GLU A 605 -14.60 32.61 -53.99
C GLU A 605 -14.31 33.49 -52.76
N LEU A 606 -13.38 33.06 -51.90
CA LEU A 606 -12.93 33.86 -50.75
C LEU A 606 -12.31 35.21 -51.18
N LEU A 607 -11.62 35.26 -52.32
CA LEU A 607 -11.02 36.48 -52.87
C LEU A 607 -12.04 37.41 -53.56
N GLN A 608 -13.19 36.89 -53.99
CA GLN A 608 -14.28 37.70 -54.53
C GLN A 608 -15.03 38.47 -53.43
N LEU A 609 -15.02 37.97 -52.19
CA LEU A 609 -15.54 38.69 -51.04
C LEU A 609 -14.58 39.83 -50.61
N ARG A 610 -15.00 41.08 -50.85
CA ARG A 610 -14.22 42.27 -50.49
C ARG A 610 -14.53 42.71 -49.04
N ASN A 611 -13.62 42.40 -48.12
CA ASN A 611 -13.75 42.60 -46.65
C ASN A 611 -14.89 41.79 -45.98
N PRO A 612 -14.88 40.44 -46.04
CA PRO A 612 -15.95 39.63 -45.47
C PRO A 612 -15.94 39.59 -43.93
N LEU A 613 -17.14 39.65 -43.36
CA LEU A 613 -17.42 39.42 -41.94
C LEU A 613 -17.39 37.91 -41.62
N LYS A 614 -17.17 37.54 -40.34
CA LYS A 614 -17.11 36.11 -39.93
C LYS A 614 -18.31 35.30 -40.41
N LYS A 615 -19.51 35.88 -40.40
CA LYS A 615 -20.76 35.23 -40.83
C LYS A 615 -20.75 34.85 -42.31
N GLU A 616 -20.16 35.66 -43.18
CA GLU A 616 -20.11 35.42 -44.62
C GLU A 616 -19.10 34.31 -44.95
N ILE A 617 -17.97 34.27 -44.24
CA ILE A 617 -16.97 33.20 -44.35
C ILE A 617 -17.54 31.88 -43.80
N LEU A 618 -18.29 31.92 -42.69
CA LEU A 618 -19.04 30.77 -42.17
C LEU A 618 -20.06 30.25 -43.19
N ALA A 619 -20.90 31.12 -43.76
CA ALA A 619 -21.87 30.72 -44.77
C ALA A 619 -21.21 30.13 -46.04
N LEU A 620 -20.04 30.63 -46.44
CA LEU A 620 -19.29 30.08 -47.56
C LEU A 620 -18.69 28.70 -47.23
N TYR A 621 -18.26 28.48 -45.98
CA TYR A 621 -17.80 27.18 -45.47
C TYR A 621 -18.95 26.17 -45.31
N GLU A 622 -20.08 26.59 -44.75
CA GLU A 622 -21.31 25.80 -44.67
C GLU A 622 -21.74 25.31 -46.05
N LYS A 623 -21.81 26.21 -47.04
CA LYS A 623 -22.24 25.90 -48.40
C LYS A 623 -21.31 24.97 -49.18
N HIS A 624 -19.99 25.15 -49.09
CA HIS A 624 -19.04 24.47 -49.98
C HIS A 624 -18.21 23.36 -49.31
N VAL A 625 -18.13 23.33 -47.97
CA VAL A 625 -17.38 22.30 -47.21
C VAL A 625 -18.30 21.43 -46.36
N VAL A 626 -19.33 22.00 -45.72
CA VAL A 626 -20.31 21.24 -44.90
C VAL A 626 -21.49 20.73 -45.74
N GLY A 627 -21.77 21.34 -46.90
CA GLY A 627 -22.85 20.96 -47.81
C GLY A 627 -24.25 21.34 -47.31
N LYS A 628 -24.41 22.54 -46.74
CA LYS A 628 -25.67 23.07 -46.21
C LYS A 628 -26.16 24.34 -46.92
#